data_AF-A0A377E305-F1
#
_entry.id   AF-A0A377E305-F1
#
_cell.length_a   1.000
_cell.length_b   1.000
_cell.length_c   1.000
_cell.angle_alpha   90.00
_cell.angle_beta   90.00
_cell.angle_gamma   90.00
#
_symmetry.space_group_name_H-M   'P 1'
#
loop_
_entity.id
_entity.type
_entity.pdbx_description
1 polymer ?
#
loop_
_entity_poly.entity_id
_entity_poly.type
_entity_poly.pdbx_seq_one_letter_code
_entity_poly.pdbx_strand_id
1 'polypeptide(L)'
;MALSRLTEAGVTSVVGLLGTDSISRHPESLLAKTRALNEEGISAWMLTGAYHVPSRTITGSVEKDVAIIDRVIGVKCAISDHRSAAPDVYHLANMAAESRVGGLLGGKPGVTVFHMGDSKKALQPVYDLLENCDVPISKLLPTHVNRNVPLFEQALEFARKGGTIDITSSIDEPVAPAEGIARAVQAGIPLARVTLSSDGNGSQPFFDDEGNLTHIGVCRF
;
A
#
# COMPACT_ATOMS: atom_id res chain seq x y z
N MET A 1 -16.27 -6.14 6.99
CA MET A 1 -16.74 -4.83 6.48
C MET A 1 -18.10 -5.04 5.81
N ALA A 2 -19.09 -4.23 6.19
CA ALA A 2 -20.41 -4.23 5.56
C ALA A 2 -20.41 -3.34 4.30
N LEU A 3 -21.15 -3.74 3.26
CA LEU A 3 -21.28 -2.99 2.01
C LEU A 3 -21.70 -1.54 2.24
N SER A 4 -22.69 -1.33 3.10
CA SER A 4 -23.30 -0.01 3.32
C SER A 4 -22.28 1.05 3.74
N ARG A 5 -21.26 0.67 4.52
CA ARG A 5 -20.20 1.60 4.95
C ARG A 5 -19.37 2.14 3.79
N LEU A 6 -19.20 1.37 2.71
CA LEU A 6 -18.54 1.83 1.50
C LEU A 6 -19.48 2.72 0.68
N THR A 7 -20.70 2.25 0.43
CA THR A 7 -21.63 2.95 -0.47
C THR A 7 -22.16 4.27 0.11
N GLU A 8 -22.40 4.33 1.42
CA GLU A 8 -22.78 5.57 2.13
C GLU A 8 -21.66 6.61 2.10
N ALA A 9 -20.40 6.18 1.98
CA ALA A 9 -19.23 7.04 1.81
C ALA A 9 -18.95 7.38 0.31
N GLY A 10 -19.79 6.93 -0.61
CA GLY A 10 -19.63 7.16 -2.06
C GLY A 10 -18.59 6.24 -2.74
N VAL A 11 -18.10 5.20 -2.05
CA VAL A 11 -17.12 4.26 -2.61
C VAL A 11 -17.81 3.18 -3.44
N THR A 12 -17.54 3.18 -4.74
CA THR A 12 -18.08 2.20 -5.71
C THR A 12 -17.04 1.19 -6.22
N SER A 13 -15.76 1.47 -5.98
CA SER A 13 -14.63 0.58 -6.28
C SER A 13 -13.65 0.54 -5.13
N VAL A 14 -13.13 -0.65 -4.79
CA VAL A 14 -12.22 -0.85 -3.66
C VAL A 14 -11.10 -1.84 -3.98
N VAL A 15 -9.94 -1.64 -3.37
CA VAL A 15 -8.84 -2.61 -3.36
C VAL A 15 -8.58 -3.04 -1.92
N GLY A 16 -8.88 -4.29 -1.61
CA GLY A 16 -8.62 -4.89 -0.30
C GLY A 16 -7.15 -5.29 -0.12
N LEU A 17 -6.64 -5.22 1.10
CA LEU A 17 -5.27 -5.60 1.43
C LEU A 17 -5.16 -6.04 2.90
N LEU A 18 -4.06 -6.71 3.24
CA LEU A 18 -3.73 -7.06 4.63
C LEU A 18 -2.69 -6.09 5.21
N GLY A 19 -2.68 -6.02 6.55
CA GLY A 19 -1.81 -5.15 7.33
C GLY A 19 -0.72 -5.92 8.10
N THR A 20 -0.49 -5.50 9.34
CA THR A 20 0.46 -6.11 10.28
C THR A 20 0.21 -7.60 10.48
N ASP A 21 -1.03 -7.97 10.78
CA ASP A 21 -1.40 -9.36 11.04
C ASP A 21 -1.67 -10.10 9.73
N SER A 22 -0.82 -11.09 9.47
CA SER A 22 -1.01 -12.11 8.43
C SER A 22 -0.84 -13.52 8.99
N ILE A 23 -1.00 -13.67 10.31
CA ILE A 23 -1.05 -14.96 11.01
C ILE A 23 -2.52 -15.37 11.17
N SER A 24 -3.37 -14.45 11.66
CA SER A 24 -4.81 -14.71 11.78
C SER A 24 -5.60 -14.27 10.54
N ARG A 25 -5.00 -13.43 9.71
CA ARG A 25 -5.59 -12.94 8.46
C ARG A 25 -4.90 -13.60 7.26
N HIS A 26 -5.72 -14.11 6.36
CA HIS A 26 -5.28 -14.95 5.25
C HIS A 26 -5.73 -14.35 3.92
N PRO A 27 -4.89 -14.35 2.87
CA PRO A 27 -5.25 -13.85 1.55
C PRO A 27 -6.49 -14.56 0.96
N GLU A 28 -6.73 -15.83 1.27
CA GLU A 28 -7.91 -16.59 0.86
C GLU A 28 -9.20 -15.99 1.44
N SER A 29 -9.16 -15.61 2.73
CA SER A 29 -10.29 -14.93 3.38
C SER A 29 -10.55 -13.57 2.76
N LEU A 30 -9.50 -12.83 2.40
CA LEU A 30 -9.62 -11.56 1.71
C LEU A 30 -10.20 -11.75 0.31
N LEU A 31 -9.74 -12.75 -0.46
CA LEU A 31 -10.27 -13.09 -1.78
C LEU A 31 -11.75 -13.44 -1.74
N ALA A 32 -12.17 -14.24 -0.77
CA ALA A 32 -13.58 -14.57 -0.56
C ALA A 32 -14.42 -13.30 -0.31
N LYS A 33 -13.97 -12.39 0.57
CA LYS A 33 -14.71 -11.14 0.81
C LYS A 33 -14.69 -10.20 -0.40
N THR A 34 -13.59 -10.13 -1.13
CA THR A 34 -13.49 -9.36 -2.37
C THR A 34 -14.52 -9.85 -3.39
N ARG A 35 -14.66 -11.15 -3.58
CA ARG A 35 -15.70 -11.71 -4.48
C ARG A 35 -17.11 -11.42 -3.97
N ALA A 36 -17.37 -11.60 -2.67
CA ALA A 36 -18.67 -11.26 -2.07
C ALA A 36 -19.06 -9.78 -2.29
N LEU A 37 -18.13 -8.83 -2.19
CA LEU A 37 -18.41 -7.41 -2.50
C LEU A 37 -18.76 -7.19 -3.98
N ASN A 38 -18.17 -7.98 -4.89
CA ASN A 38 -18.56 -7.93 -6.30
C ASN A 38 -19.98 -8.48 -6.51
N GLU A 39 -20.33 -9.58 -5.84
CA GLU A 39 -21.69 -10.14 -5.85
C GLU A 39 -22.72 -9.19 -5.23
N GLU A 40 -22.30 -8.44 -4.21
CA GLU A 40 -23.11 -7.41 -3.52
C GLU A 40 -23.28 -6.12 -4.35
N GLY A 41 -22.60 -5.96 -5.50
CA GLY A 41 -22.90 -4.94 -6.52
C GLY A 41 -21.88 -3.82 -6.69
N ILE A 42 -20.73 -3.84 -6.02
CA ILE A 42 -19.62 -2.89 -6.26
C ILE A 42 -18.45 -3.57 -6.98
N SER A 43 -17.41 -2.83 -7.34
CA SER A 43 -16.20 -3.43 -7.94
C SER A 43 -15.09 -3.58 -6.90
N ALA A 44 -14.58 -4.79 -6.67
CA ALA A 44 -13.57 -5.04 -5.64
C ALA A 44 -12.39 -5.88 -6.14
N TRP A 45 -11.16 -5.44 -5.92
CA TRP A 45 -9.92 -6.20 -6.16
C TRP A 45 -9.14 -6.37 -4.86
N MET A 46 -7.99 -7.03 -4.92
CA MET A 46 -7.09 -7.13 -3.77
C MET A 46 -5.61 -7.15 -4.15
N LEU A 47 -4.78 -6.86 -3.15
CA LEU A 47 -3.35 -7.15 -3.18
C LEU A 47 -3.09 -8.47 -2.43
N THR A 48 -2.20 -9.32 -2.96
CA THR A 48 -1.65 -10.44 -2.19
C THR A 48 -0.58 -9.94 -1.22
N GLY A 49 -0.08 -10.81 -0.34
CA GLY A 49 0.85 -10.43 0.71
C GLY A 49 0.20 -9.61 1.84
N ALA A 50 1.05 -9.02 2.67
CA ALA A 50 0.71 -8.27 3.88
C ALA A 50 1.93 -7.41 4.28
N TYR A 51 2.10 -7.01 5.54
CA TYR A 51 3.34 -6.33 5.95
C TYR A 51 4.58 -7.23 5.85
N HIS A 52 4.40 -8.52 6.13
CA HIS A 52 5.49 -9.48 6.21
C HIS A 52 6.14 -9.72 4.83
N VAL A 53 7.47 -9.74 4.82
CA VAL A 53 8.32 -10.08 3.67
C VAL A 53 9.32 -11.14 4.16
N PRO A 54 9.46 -12.31 3.50
CA PRO A 54 8.77 -12.74 2.27
C PRO A 54 7.24 -12.79 2.42
N SER A 55 6.53 -12.48 1.33
CA SER A 55 5.07 -12.36 1.32
C SER A 55 4.41 -13.72 1.55
N ARG A 56 3.37 -13.73 2.39
CA ARG A 56 2.45 -14.88 2.50
C ARG A 56 1.43 -14.79 1.37
N THR A 57 1.42 -15.78 0.49
CA THR A 57 0.66 -15.82 -0.77
C THR A 57 -0.31 -16.99 -0.80
N ILE A 58 -1.27 -16.98 -1.72
CA ILE A 58 -2.26 -18.05 -1.89
C ILE A 58 -1.63 -19.26 -2.58
N THR A 59 -0.80 -19.02 -3.60
CA THR A 59 -0.24 -20.07 -4.46
C THR A 59 1.21 -20.41 -4.16
N GLY A 60 1.81 -19.78 -3.14
CA GLY A 60 3.21 -19.95 -2.76
C GLY A 60 4.20 -19.05 -3.50
N SER A 61 3.75 -18.20 -4.43
CA SER A 61 4.57 -17.22 -5.15
C SER A 61 3.77 -15.95 -5.44
N VAL A 62 4.42 -14.78 -5.34
CA VAL A 62 3.78 -13.49 -5.67
C VAL A 62 3.50 -13.43 -7.16
N GLU A 63 4.46 -13.86 -7.99
CA GLU A 63 4.31 -13.89 -9.44
C GLU A 63 3.09 -14.71 -9.86
N LYS A 64 2.96 -15.91 -9.28
CA LYS A 64 1.85 -16.82 -9.60
C LYS A 64 0.50 -16.29 -9.12
N ASP A 65 0.43 -15.72 -7.90
CA ASP A 65 -0.79 -15.08 -7.39
C ASP A 65 -1.29 -13.97 -8.34
N VAL A 66 -0.39 -13.06 -8.73
CA VAL A 66 -0.75 -11.91 -9.58
C VAL A 66 -1.13 -12.38 -11.01
N ALA A 67 -0.47 -13.41 -11.53
CA ALA A 67 -0.74 -13.94 -12.86
C ALA A 67 -2.10 -14.64 -12.96
N ILE A 68 -2.43 -15.53 -12.01
CA ILE A 68 -3.54 -16.49 -12.20
C ILE A 68 -4.78 -16.20 -11.37
N ILE A 69 -4.69 -15.40 -10.30
CA ILE A 69 -5.85 -15.06 -9.49
C ILE A 69 -6.49 -13.79 -10.04
N ASP A 70 -7.71 -13.92 -10.55
CA ASP A 70 -8.44 -12.88 -11.26
C ASP A 70 -8.57 -11.56 -10.47
N ARG A 71 -8.80 -11.63 -9.15
CA ARG A 71 -8.96 -10.42 -8.32
C ARG A 71 -7.66 -9.85 -7.75
N VAL A 72 -6.53 -10.56 -7.86
CA VAL A 72 -5.23 -10.06 -7.40
C VAL A 72 -4.62 -9.14 -8.47
N ILE A 73 -4.22 -7.92 -8.08
CA ILE A 73 -3.68 -6.90 -9.00
C ILE A 73 -2.26 -6.43 -8.68
N GLY A 74 -1.68 -6.96 -7.60
CA GLY A 74 -0.34 -6.62 -7.13
C GLY A 74 -0.07 -7.19 -5.74
N VAL A 75 0.97 -6.68 -5.08
CA VAL A 75 1.44 -7.14 -3.76
C VAL A 75 1.58 -5.99 -2.77
N LYS A 76 1.33 -6.27 -1.49
CA LYS A 76 1.54 -5.36 -0.36
C LYS A 76 2.80 -5.76 0.43
N CYS A 77 3.53 -4.77 0.94
CA CYS A 77 4.59 -4.95 1.96
C CYS A 77 4.64 -3.76 2.94
N ALA A 78 5.48 -3.85 3.98
CA ALA A 78 5.80 -2.74 4.87
C ALA A 78 7.32 -2.50 4.95
N ILE A 79 7.71 -1.23 4.88
CA ILE A 79 9.09 -0.77 4.98
C ILE A 79 9.16 0.48 5.86
N SER A 80 10.35 0.77 6.39
CA SER A 80 10.57 1.94 7.24
C SER A 80 9.59 2.03 8.42
N ASP A 81 9.18 0.88 8.95
CA ASP A 81 8.21 0.74 10.05
C ASP A 81 8.76 -0.28 11.06
N HIS A 82 8.56 -0.01 12.35
CA HIS A 82 9.00 -0.89 13.44
C HIS A 82 8.25 -2.25 13.46
N ARG A 83 7.14 -2.36 12.71
CA ARG A 83 6.37 -3.59 12.50
C ARG A 83 6.70 -4.29 11.18
N SER A 84 7.67 -3.78 10.42
CA SER A 84 8.17 -4.46 9.22
C SER A 84 8.90 -5.77 9.58
N ALA A 85 9.06 -6.65 8.61
CA ALA A 85 9.78 -7.92 8.78
C ALA A 85 11.31 -7.77 8.65
N ALA A 86 11.84 -6.54 8.76
CA ALA A 86 13.23 -6.21 8.47
C ALA A 86 13.73 -6.72 7.09
N PRO A 87 13.00 -6.45 5.99
CA PRO A 87 13.39 -6.95 4.68
C PRO A 87 14.69 -6.31 4.20
N ASP A 88 15.55 -7.11 3.57
CA ASP A 88 16.66 -6.59 2.79
C ASP A 88 16.20 -6.17 1.37
N VAL A 89 17.11 -5.51 0.63
CA VAL A 89 16.82 -5.02 -0.72
C VAL A 89 16.53 -6.15 -1.70
N TYR A 90 17.18 -7.32 -1.56
CA TYR A 90 16.97 -8.46 -2.45
C TYR A 90 15.53 -8.97 -2.36
N HIS A 91 15.02 -9.17 -1.14
CA HIS A 91 13.65 -9.63 -0.94
C HIS A 91 12.62 -8.64 -1.48
N LEU A 92 12.86 -7.33 -1.31
CA LEU A 92 11.98 -6.30 -1.86
C LEU A 92 12.04 -6.24 -3.40
N ALA A 93 13.24 -6.28 -3.97
CA ALA A 93 13.45 -6.24 -5.42
C ALA A 93 12.86 -7.48 -6.11
N ASN A 94 13.10 -8.68 -5.57
CA ASN A 94 12.51 -9.92 -6.09
C ASN A 94 10.98 -9.89 -6.01
N MET A 95 10.41 -9.52 -4.85
CA MET A 95 8.95 -9.42 -4.68
C MET A 95 8.30 -8.43 -5.66
N ALA A 96 8.93 -7.27 -5.88
CA ALA A 96 8.44 -6.28 -6.84
C ALA A 96 8.55 -6.76 -8.29
N ALA A 97 9.65 -7.42 -8.65
CA ALA A 97 9.83 -8.03 -9.95
C ALA A 97 8.79 -9.12 -10.23
N GLU A 98 8.53 -10.01 -9.25
CA GLU A 98 7.50 -11.03 -9.33
C GLU A 98 6.10 -10.43 -9.57
N SER A 99 5.71 -9.41 -8.80
CA SER A 99 4.42 -8.72 -9.01
C SER A 99 4.33 -8.10 -10.40
N ARG A 100 5.43 -7.48 -10.86
CA ARG A 100 5.52 -6.85 -12.19
C ARG A 100 5.34 -7.88 -13.30
N VAL A 101 6.03 -9.01 -13.23
CA VAL A 101 5.99 -10.07 -14.25
C VAL A 101 4.63 -10.77 -14.22
N GLY A 102 4.13 -11.13 -13.03
CA GLY A 102 2.79 -11.69 -12.87
C GLY A 102 1.71 -10.76 -13.44
N GLY A 103 1.88 -9.45 -13.30
CA GLY A 103 0.99 -8.46 -13.92
C GLY A 103 0.98 -8.51 -15.44
N LEU A 104 2.13 -8.69 -16.09
CA LEU A 104 2.19 -8.87 -17.54
C LEU A 104 1.42 -10.12 -17.99
N LEU A 105 1.64 -11.24 -17.30
CA LEU A 105 1.04 -12.53 -17.62
C LEU A 105 -0.48 -12.54 -17.40
N GLY A 106 -0.95 -11.92 -16.32
CA GLY A 106 -2.35 -11.86 -15.94
C GLY A 106 -3.13 -10.67 -16.51
N GLY A 107 -2.49 -9.80 -17.29
CA GLY A 107 -3.10 -8.55 -17.78
C GLY A 107 -3.48 -7.57 -16.65
N LYS A 108 -2.68 -7.53 -15.58
CA LYS A 108 -2.89 -6.70 -14.38
C LYS A 108 -1.86 -5.57 -14.28
N PRO A 109 -2.12 -4.55 -13.45
CA PRO A 109 -1.14 -3.50 -13.16
C PRO A 109 0.21 -4.05 -12.67
N GLY A 110 0.22 -5.10 -11.83
CA GLY A 110 1.44 -5.67 -11.28
C GLY A 110 2.21 -4.68 -10.40
N VAL A 111 1.48 -4.02 -9.49
CA VAL A 111 2.04 -2.99 -8.61
C VAL A 111 2.59 -3.59 -7.32
N THR A 112 3.50 -2.85 -6.69
CA THR A 112 3.92 -3.08 -5.31
C THR A 112 3.56 -1.87 -4.48
N VAL A 113 2.73 -2.09 -3.46
CA VAL A 113 2.29 -1.04 -2.54
C VAL A 113 3.09 -1.14 -1.24
N PHE A 114 3.68 -0.03 -0.84
CA PHE A 114 4.56 0.05 0.33
C PHE A 114 3.83 0.78 1.44
N HIS A 115 3.50 0.07 2.52
CA HIS A 115 3.18 0.72 3.78
C HIS A 115 4.45 1.40 4.30
N MET A 116 4.37 2.72 4.47
CA MET A 116 5.44 3.51 5.05
C MET A 116 5.21 3.71 6.55
N GLY A 117 6.22 3.47 7.37
CA GLY A 117 6.25 3.87 8.78
C GLY A 117 7.00 5.19 9.03
N ASP A 118 7.33 5.45 10.30
CA ASP A 118 8.02 6.68 10.75
C ASP A 118 9.54 6.54 10.90
N SER A 119 10.13 5.47 10.35
CA SER A 119 11.58 5.32 10.38
C SER A 119 12.25 6.45 9.60
N LYS A 120 13.36 6.96 10.15
CA LYS A 120 14.24 7.96 9.52
C LYS A 120 14.75 7.54 8.13
N LYS A 121 14.75 6.23 7.83
CA LYS A 121 15.13 5.71 6.51
C LYS A 121 14.13 6.08 5.41
N ALA A 122 12.89 6.43 5.75
CA ALA A 122 11.87 6.92 4.83
C ALA A 122 11.82 6.12 3.51
N LEU A 123 12.00 6.76 2.34
CA LEU A 123 11.94 6.11 1.02
C LEU A 123 13.25 5.47 0.57
N GLN A 124 14.31 5.49 1.38
CA GLN A 124 15.59 4.87 1.01
C GLN A 124 15.44 3.42 0.52
N PRO A 125 14.64 2.53 1.16
CA PRO A 125 14.47 1.16 0.66
C PRO A 125 13.86 1.07 -0.74
N VAL A 126 13.06 2.07 -1.16
CA VAL A 126 12.49 2.14 -2.51
C VAL A 126 13.56 2.58 -3.53
N TYR A 127 14.42 3.52 -3.15
CA TYR A 127 15.55 3.92 -4.01
C TYR A 127 16.58 2.80 -4.15
N ASP A 128 16.93 2.12 -3.05
CA ASP A 128 17.83 0.97 -3.08
C ASP A 128 17.25 -0.14 -3.99
N LEU A 129 15.93 -0.39 -3.92
CA LEU A 129 15.24 -1.32 -4.80
C LEU A 129 15.39 -0.93 -6.28
N LEU A 130 15.18 0.34 -6.63
CA LEU A 130 15.30 0.84 -8.01
C LEU A 130 16.72 0.72 -8.58
N GLU A 131 17.74 0.69 -7.72
CA GLU A 131 19.13 0.45 -8.13
C GLU A 131 19.46 -1.04 -8.27
N ASN A 132 18.65 -1.93 -7.69
CA ASN A 132 18.88 -3.37 -7.64
C ASN A 132 17.88 -4.18 -8.50
N CYS A 133 16.97 -3.53 -9.22
CA CYS A 133 16.17 -4.16 -10.27
C CYS A 133 15.62 -3.14 -11.29
N ASP A 134 15.11 -3.64 -12.41
CA ASP A 134 14.58 -2.82 -13.51
C ASP A 134 13.04 -2.67 -13.46
N VAL A 135 12.42 -2.83 -12.28
CA VAL A 135 10.98 -2.58 -12.14
C VAL A 135 10.70 -1.09 -12.37
N PRO A 136 9.81 -0.70 -13.30
CA PRO A 136 9.55 0.71 -13.56
C PRO A 136 9.02 1.41 -12.31
N ILE A 137 9.53 2.62 -12.02
CA ILE A 137 9.10 3.44 -10.87
C ILE A 137 7.58 3.63 -10.79
N SER A 138 6.89 3.62 -11.94
CA SER A 138 5.43 3.71 -12.05
C SER A 138 4.68 2.50 -11.45
N LYS A 139 5.38 1.44 -11.03
CA LYS A 139 4.80 0.25 -10.37
C LYS A 139 4.97 0.26 -8.87
N LEU A 140 5.69 1.25 -8.33
CA LEU A 140 6.02 1.36 -6.91
C LEU A 140 5.17 2.48 -6.31
N LEU A 141 4.29 2.12 -5.37
CA LEU A 141 3.34 3.06 -4.76
C LEU A 141 3.56 3.14 -3.25
N PRO A 142 4.32 4.13 -2.74
CA PRO A 142 4.35 4.43 -1.31
C PRO A 142 3.01 5.05 -0.88
N THR A 143 2.40 4.48 0.17
CA THR A 143 1.20 5.02 0.84
C THR A 143 1.54 5.55 2.23
N HIS A 144 0.60 6.27 2.86
CA HIS A 144 0.79 6.96 4.14
C HIS A 144 1.90 8.01 4.08
N VAL A 145 2.16 8.60 2.91
CA VAL A 145 3.28 9.55 2.74
C VAL A 145 3.13 10.81 3.60
N ASN A 146 1.91 11.12 4.03
CA ASN A 146 1.58 12.28 4.86
C ASN A 146 1.72 12.04 6.38
N ARG A 147 2.17 10.86 6.81
CA ARG A 147 2.30 10.50 8.24
C ARG A 147 3.43 11.20 9.00
N ASN A 148 4.44 11.70 8.30
CA ASN A 148 5.48 12.56 8.88
C ASN A 148 6.09 13.49 7.83
N VAL A 149 6.58 14.66 8.27
CA VAL A 149 7.05 15.71 7.36
C VAL A 149 8.26 15.27 6.52
N PRO A 150 9.33 14.66 7.08
CA PRO A 150 10.48 14.24 6.27
C PRO A 150 10.13 13.22 5.19
N LEU A 151 9.24 12.27 5.49
CA LEU A 151 8.73 11.31 4.49
C LEU A 151 7.95 12.03 3.39
N PHE A 152 7.07 12.95 3.75
CA PHE A 152 6.24 13.67 2.79
C PHE A 152 7.10 14.44 1.79
N GLU A 153 8.14 15.13 2.25
CA GLU A 153 9.08 15.84 1.36
C GLU A 153 9.78 14.89 0.37
N GLN A 154 10.26 13.74 0.84
CA GLN A 154 10.86 12.72 -0.04
C GLN A 154 9.84 12.15 -1.04
N ALA A 155 8.57 12.01 -0.64
CA ALA A 155 7.50 11.54 -1.52
C ALA A 155 7.24 12.53 -2.67
N LEU A 156 7.33 13.84 -2.42
CA LEU A 156 7.25 14.85 -3.48
C LEU A 156 8.41 14.70 -4.49
N GLU A 157 9.63 14.41 -4.01
CA GLU A 157 10.77 14.14 -4.89
C GLU A 157 10.57 12.86 -5.71
N PHE A 158 10.09 11.80 -5.08
CA PHE A 158 9.76 10.54 -5.75
C PHE A 158 8.72 10.75 -6.87
N ALA A 159 7.68 11.55 -6.61
CA ALA A 159 6.66 11.87 -7.60
C ALA A 159 7.18 12.77 -8.74
N ARG A 160 8.15 13.65 -8.46
CA ARG A 160 8.86 14.44 -9.48
C ARG A 160 9.72 13.56 -10.39
N LYS A 161 10.30 12.48 -9.86
CA LYS A 161 11.05 11.46 -10.63
C LYS A 161 10.15 10.52 -11.46
N GLY A 162 8.82 10.72 -11.44
CA GLY A 162 7.85 9.96 -12.24
C GLY A 162 7.10 8.88 -11.47
N GLY A 163 7.36 8.72 -10.18
CA GLY A 163 6.57 7.88 -9.29
C GLY A 163 5.17 8.44 -9.02
N THR A 164 4.27 7.60 -8.55
CA THR A 164 2.96 8.02 -8.01
C THR A 164 2.99 7.88 -6.50
N ILE A 165 2.37 8.80 -5.77
CA ILE A 165 2.28 8.75 -4.30
C ILE A 165 0.83 8.63 -3.87
N ASP A 166 0.60 7.90 -2.78
CA ASP A 166 -0.71 7.73 -2.19
C ASP A 166 -0.78 8.42 -0.81
N ILE A 167 -1.64 9.42 -0.71
CA ILE A 167 -1.94 10.15 0.52
C ILE A 167 -3.06 9.41 1.26
N THR A 168 -3.02 9.37 2.59
CA THR A 168 -4.04 8.69 3.38
C THR A 168 -4.99 9.70 4.02
N SER A 169 -6.28 9.61 3.70
CA SER A 169 -7.30 10.57 4.16
C SER A 169 -7.58 10.50 5.66
N SER A 170 -7.28 9.37 6.30
CA SER A 170 -7.48 9.16 7.73
C SER A 170 -6.29 9.61 8.60
N ILE A 171 -5.27 10.21 7.99
CA ILE A 171 -4.12 10.81 8.68
C ILE A 171 -4.27 12.34 8.60
N ASP A 172 -4.67 12.96 9.71
CA ASP A 172 -4.91 14.40 9.80
C ASP A 172 -3.63 15.20 10.09
N GLU A 173 -2.65 14.59 10.74
CA GLU A 173 -1.38 15.20 11.15
C GLU A 173 -0.19 14.30 10.78
N PRO A 174 1.01 14.87 10.59
CA PRO A 174 1.33 16.30 10.61
C PRO A 174 1.05 17.01 9.28
N VAL A 175 0.68 16.28 8.23
CA VAL A 175 0.28 16.84 6.93
C VAL A 175 -1.13 16.37 6.62
N ALA A 176 -2.09 17.29 6.66
CA ALA A 176 -3.48 16.95 6.41
C ALA A 176 -3.68 16.48 4.95
N PRO A 177 -4.69 15.65 4.64
CA PRO A 177 -4.81 15.06 3.30
C PRO A 177 -4.95 16.11 2.19
N ALA A 178 -5.81 17.11 2.41
CA ALA A 178 -6.01 18.21 1.48
C ALA A 178 -4.76 19.09 1.35
N GLU A 179 -4.04 19.31 2.45
CA GLU A 179 -2.77 20.05 2.46
C GLU A 179 -1.71 19.31 1.62
N GLY A 180 -1.59 17.99 1.79
CA GLY A 180 -0.65 17.18 1.03
C GLY A 180 -0.92 17.22 -0.48
N ILE A 181 -2.20 17.13 -0.89
CA ILE A 181 -2.59 17.27 -2.30
C ILE A 181 -2.22 18.66 -2.82
N ALA A 182 -2.53 19.72 -2.07
CA ALA A 182 -2.22 21.09 -2.47
C ALA A 182 -0.71 21.34 -2.61
N ARG A 183 0.10 20.85 -1.66
CA ARG A 183 1.57 20.93 -1.70
C ARG A 183 2.15 20.15 -2.88
N ALA A 184 1.59 19.00 -3.24
CA ALA A 184 2.03 18.26 -4.41
C ALA A 184 1.80 19.05 -5.72
N VAL A 185 0.63 19.68 -5.86
CA VAL A 185 0.33 20.56 -7.00
C VAL A 185 1.27 21.77 -7.02
N GLN A 186 1.50 22.42 -5.88
CA GLN A 186 2.44 23.54 -5.77
C GLN A 186 3.88 23.15 -6.12
N ALA A 187 4.28 21.90 -5.82
CA ALA A 187 5.57 21.33 -6.22
C ALA A 187 5.64 20.93 -7.70
N GLY A 188 4.61 21.23 -8.51
CA GLY A 188 4.57 20.94 -9.94
C GLY A 188 4.30 19.47 -10.28
N ILE A 189 3.80 18.67 -9.33
CA ILE A 189 3.46 17.26 -9.56
C ILE A 189 2.05 17.20 -10.17
N PRO A 190 1.85 16.52 -11.32
CA PRO A 190 0.53 16.38 -11.91
C PRO A 190 -0.35 15.50 -11.02
N LEU A 191 -1.64 15.88 -10.90
CA LEU A 191 -2.62 15.11 -10.12
C LEU A 191 -2.74 13.64 -10.57
N ALA A 192 -2.40 13.33 -11.83
CA ALA A 192 -2.33 11.95 -12.32
C ALA A 192 -1.30 11.06 -11.57
N ARG A 193 -0.40 11.65 -10.79
CA ARG A 193 0.59 10.97 -9.95
C ARG A 193 0.34 11.14 -8.44
N VAL A 194 -0.85 11.58 -8.06
CA VAL A 194 -1.28 11.73 -6.66
C VAL A 194 -2.60 11.00 -6.48
N THR A 195 -2.62 10.01 -5.60
CA THR A 195 -3.84 9.28 -5.22
C THR A 195 -4.19 9.53 -3.75
N LEU A 196 -5.44 9.27 -3.40
CA LEU A 196 -5.96 9.36 -2.04
C LEU A 196 -6.64 8.03 -1.69
N SER A 197 -6.26 7.44 -0.55
CA SER A 197 -6.87 6.22 -0.01
C SER A 197 -7.28 6.42 1.46
N SER A 198 -8.27 5.66 1.94
CA SER A 198 -8.79 5.86 3.30
C SER A 198 -8.07 5.09 4.38
N ASP A 199 -7.43 3.97 4.03
CA ASP A 199 -7.00 2.92 4.98
C ASP A 199 -8.18 2.40 5.86
N GLY A 200 -9.42 2.57 5.38
CA GLY A 200 -10.63 2.33 6.14
C GLY A 200 -10.71 0.90 6.68
N ASN A 201 -11.24 0.76 7.89
CA ASN A 201 -11.34 -0.50 8.63
C ASN A 201 -9.98 -1.08 9.07
N GLY A 202 -8.87 -0.38 8.81
CA GLY A 202 -7.56 -0.58 9.42
C GLY A 202 -7.48 -0.01 10.84
N SER A 203 -6.41 -0.36 11.56
CA SER A 203 -6.12 0.21 12.88
C SER A 203 -5.25 1.46 12.77
N GLN A 204 -5.51 2.46 13.62
CA GLN A 204 -4.65 3.64 13.84
C GLN A 204 -3.93 3.52 15.18
N PRO A 205 -2.84 2.72 15.27
CA PRO A 205 -2.08 2.59 16.49
C PRO A 205 -1.15 3.78 16.69
N PHE A 206 -1.05 4.23 17.93
CA PHE A 206 -0.08 5.22 18.38
C PHE A 206 0.92 4.53 19.30
N PHE A 207 2.20 4.87 19.13
CA PHE A 207 3.29 4.28 19.89
C PHE A 207 4.06 5.39 20.63
N ASP A 208 4.60 5.07 21.80
CA ASP A 208 5.52 5.94 22.53
C ASP A 208 6.95 5.86 21.98
N ASP A 209 7.87 6.61 22.60
CA ASP A 209 9.28 6.69 22.19
C ASP A 209 10.02 5.35 22.27
N GLU A 210 9.55 4.41 23.11
CA GLU A 210 10.11 3.07 23.25
C GLU A 210 9.45 2.05 22.31
N GLY A 211 8.44 2.46 21.54
CA GLY A 211 7.71 1.62 20.61
C GLY A 211 6.58 0.80 21.24
N ASN A 212 6.15 1.14 22.45
CA ASN A 212 5.00 0.51 23.10
C ASN A 212 3.69 1.13 22.61
N LEU A 213 2.66 0.30 22.42
CA LEU A 213 1.33 0.75 21.99
C LEU A 213 0.66 1.57 23.11
N THR A 214 0.28 2.82 22.82
CA THR A 214 -0.40 3.71 23.76
C THR A 214 -1.90 3.84 23.47
N HIS A 215 -2.30 3.84 22.20
CA HIS A 215 -3.69 3.96 21.78
C HIS A 215 -3.93 3.20 20.46
N ILE A 216 -5.15 2.69 20.25
CA ILE A 216 -5.55 2.09 18.98
C ILE A 216 -6.90 2.64 18.51
N GLY A 217 -6.88 3.38 17.40
CA GLY A 217 -8.08 3.83 16.69
C GLY A 217 -8.46 2.88 15.54
N VAL A 218 -9.55 3.22 14.85
CA VAL A 218 -9.98 2.53 13.61
C VAL A 218 -10.18 3.58 12.52
N CYS A 219 -9.48 3.41 11.39
CA CYS A 219 -9.62 4.27 10.21
C CYS A 219 -11.05 4.21 9.67
N ARG A 220 -11.58 5.35 9.24
CA ARG A 220 -12.92 5.47 8.62
C ARG A 220 -12.80 5.70 7.11
N PHE A 221 -13.93 5.54 6.41
CA PHE A 221 -14.08 5.80 4.99
C PHE A 221 -14.41 7.27 4.76
#